data_AF-A0A519H2X4-F1
#
_entry.id   AF-A0A519H2X4-F1
#
_cell.length_a   1.000
_cell.length_b   1.000
_cell.length_c   1.000
_cell.angle_alpha   90.00
_cell.angle_beta   90.00
_cell.angle_gamma   90.00
#
_symmetry.space_group_name_H-M   'P 1'
#
loop_
_entity.id
_entity.type
_entity.pdbx_description
1 polymer ?
#
loop_
_entity_poly.entity_id
_entity_poly.type
_entity_poly.pdbx_seq_one_letter_code
_entity_poly.pdbx_strand_id
1 'polypeptide(L)' 'IDLAAAKLTLRHGEIKSLDMPAMTMVFQARDKRLLDGLKVGDKVRFRAAHEGGQFIVTAIEVAK' A
#
# COMPACT_ATOMS: atom_id res chain seq x y z
N ILE A 1 -4.79 -6.92 6.41
CA ILE A 1 -3.35 -7.00 6.06
C ILE A 1 -3.03 -8.48 5.96
N ASP A 2 -2.39 -8.91 4.87
CA ASP A 2 -2.03 -10.30 4.62
C ASP A 2 -0.50 -10.41 4.52
N LEU A 3 0.12 -10.81 5.63
CA LEU A 3 1.57 -10.99 5.73
C LEU A 3 2.06 -12.24 4.98
N ALA A 4 1.20 -13.26 4.84
CA ALA A 4 1.55 -14.50 4.15
C ALA A 4 1.71 -14.22 2.65
N ALA A 5 0.77 -13.48 2.06
CA ALA A 5 0.77 -13.08 0.66
C ALA A 5 1.54 -11.78 0.37
N ALA A 6 2.06 -11.10 1.40
CA ALA A 6 2.64 -9.76 1.29
C ALA A 6 1.69 -8.74 0.63
N LYS A 7 0.40 -8.78 1.00
CA LYS A 7 -0.63 -7.92 0.43
C LYS A 7 -1.31 -7.10 1.51
N LEU A 8 -1.74 -5.90 1.18
CA LEU A 8 -2.58 -5.10 2.07
C LEU A 8 -3.65 -4.36 1.29
N THR A 9 -4.83 -4.28 1.87
CA THR A 9 -5.91 -3.45 1.36
C THR A 9 -5.71 -2.04 1.91
N LEU A 10 -5.53 -1.08 1.01
CA LEU A 10 -5.39 0.32 1.37
C LEU A 10 -6.57 1.10 0.80
N ARG A 11 -7.22 1.87 1.66
CA ARG A 11 -8.10 2.96 1.25
C ARG A 11 -7.23 4.18 1.04
N HIS A 12 -6.98 4.52 -0.21
CA HIS A 12 -6.11 5.63 -0.56
C HIS A 12 -6.91 6.82 -1.10
N GLY A 13 -6.33 8.01 -0.93
CA GLY A 13 -6.79 9.20 -1.64
C GLY A 13 -6.37 9.16 -3.11
N GLU A 14 -6.59 10.25 -3.83
CA GLU A 14 -6.11 10.37 -5.21
C GLU A 14 -4.58 10.20 -5.28
N ILE A 15 -4.11 9.29 -6.14
CA ILE A 15 -2.69 9.07 -6.42
C ILE A 15 -2.40 9.62 -7.81
N LYS A 16 -2.01 10.89 -7.86
CA LYS A 16 -1.68 11.59 -9.11
C LYS A 16 -0.58 10.93 -9.92
N SER A 17 0.43 10.35 -9.28
CA SER A 17 1.53 9.66 -9.98
C SER A 17 1.10 8.39 -10.73
N LEU A 18 -0.10 7.87 -10.43
CA LEU A 18 -0.65 6.66 -11.06
C LEU A 18 -2.01 6.96 -11.74
N ASP A 19 -2.42 8.23 -11.83
CA ASP A 19 -3.75 8.65 -12.32
C ASP A 19 -4.91 7.88 -11.67
N MET A 20 -4.78 7.55 -10.37
CA MET A 20 -5.79 6.80 -9.63
C MET A 20 -6.66 7.72 -8.77
N PRO A 21 -8.00 7.66 -8.90
CA PRO A 21 -8.88 8.34 -7.97
C PRO A 21 -8.84 7.69 -6.58
N ALA A 22 -9.44 8.36 -5.60
CA ALA A 22 -9.56 7.81 -4.26
C ALA A 22 -10.40 6.52 -4.27
N MET A 23 -9.77 5.38 -4.00
CA MET A 23 -10.43 4.08 -4.00
C MET A 23 -9.84 3.16 -2.93
N THR A 24 -10.50 2.02 -2.73
CA THR A 24 -10.00 0.95 -1.85
C THR A 24 -9.58 -0.22 -2.72
N MET A 25 -8.29 -0.52 -2.75
CA MET A 25 -7.76 -1.63 -3.53
C MET A 25 -6.67 -2.38 -2.77
N VAL A 26 -6.36 -3.57 -3.26
CA VAL A 26 -5.28 -4.40 -2.73
C VAL A 26 -3.98 -4.02 -3.41
N PHE A 27 -2.97 -3.68 -2.62
CA PHE A 27 -1.61 -3.49 -3.08
C PHE A 27 -0.72 -4.62 -2.59
N GLN A 28 0.28 -4.96 -3.39
CA GLN A 28 1.32 -5.90 -2.98
C GLN A 28 2.48 -5.15 -2.37
N ALA A 29 2.96 -5.54 -1.20
CA ALA A 29 4.15 -4.97 -0.60
C ALA A 29 5.39 -5.57 -1.25
N ARG A 30 6.37 -4.72 -1.59
CA ARG A 30 7.67 -5.16 -2.12
C ARG A 30 8.42 -6.03 -1.12
N ASP A 31 8.25 -5.75 0.17
CA ASP A 31 8.81 -6.54 1.26
C ASP A 31 7.74 -6.73 2.35
N LYS A 32 7.67 -7.92 2.95
CA LYS A 32 6.75 -8.22 4.06
C LYS A 32 7.07 -7.38 5.29
N ARG A 33 8.33 -6.99 5.47
CA ARG A 33 8.78 -6.14 6.59
C ARG A 33 8.13 -4.76 6.57
N LEU A 34 7.73 -4.27 5.39
CA LEU A 34 6.97 -3.02 5.27
C LEU A 34 5.61 -3.10 5.96
N LEU A 35 5.04 -4.29 6.06
CA LEU A 35 3.74 -4.51 6.70
C LEU A 35 3.87 -4.72 8.22
N ASP A 36 5.09 -4.86 8.73
CA ASP A 36 5.35 -5.13 10.13
C ASP A 36 5.00 -3.90 10.98
N GLY A 37 4.30 -4.12 12.09
CA GLY A 37 3.82 -3.04 12.97
C GLY A 37 2.60 -2.25 12.48
N LEU A 38 2.17 -2.45 11.23
CA LEU A 38 0.93 -1.88 10.71
C LEU A 38 -0.29 -2.64 11.25
N LYS A 39 -1.35 -1.89 11.56
CA LYS A 39 -2.62 -2.44 12.03
C LYS A 39 -3.78 -1.83 11.26
N VAL A 40 -4.86 -2.59 11.17
CA VAL A 40 -6.08 -2.15 10.47
C VAL A 40 -6.61 -0.90 11.17
N GLY A 41 -6.85 0.15 10.39
CA GLY A 41 -7.28 1.46 10.90
C GLY A 41 -6.15 2.47 11.05
N ASP A 42 -4.87 2.06 10.96
CA ASP A 42 -3.77 3.01 10.93
C ASP A 42 -3.88 3.91 9.69
N LYS A 43 -3.66 5.21 9.91
CA LYS A 43 -3.35 6.11 8.81
C LYS A 43 -1.91 5.86 8.42
N VAL A 44 -1.67 5.66 7.14
CA VAL A 44 -0.34 5.39 6.61
C VAL A 44 -0.06 6.31 5.43
N ARG A 45 1.19 6.70 5.29
CA ARG A 45 1.74 7.24 4.04
C ARG A 45 2.44 6.10 3.34
N PHE A 46 2.13 5.90 2.08
CA PHE A 46 2.75 4.85 1.30
C PHE A 46 3.11 5.36 -0.09
N ARG A 47 4.11 4.73 -0.68
CA ARG A 47 4.53 4.95 -2.06
C ARG A 47 4.29 3.67 -2.83
N ALA A 48 3.48 3.76 -3.88
CA ALA A 48 3.21 2.68 -4.80
C ALA A 48 3.89 2.95 -6.15
N ALA A 49 4.33 1.90 -6.80
CA ALA A 49 4.83 1.92 -8.17
C ALA A 49 4.05 0.90 -9.00
N HIS A 50 3.88 1.17 -10.29
CA HIS A 50 3.32 0.22 -11.23
C HIS A 50 4.48 -0.48 -11.95
N GLU A 51 4.78 -1.71 -11.54
CA GLU A 51 5.86 -2.53 -12.10
C GLU A 51 5.25 -3.81 -12.69
N GLY A 52 5.48 -4.08 -13.97
CA GLY A 52 5.04 -5.33 -14.62
C GLY A 52 3.54 -5.58 -14.64
N GLY A 53 2.71 -4.53 -14.65
CA GLY A 53 1.25 -4.64 -14.62
C GLY A 53 0.64 -4.80 -13.22
N GLN A 54 1.46 -4.69 -12.16
CA GLN A 54 1.01 -4.80 -10.77
C GLN A 54 1.38 -3.55 -9.96
N PHE A 55 0.55 -3.24 -8.96
CA PHE A 55 0.77 -2.13 -8.04
C PHE A 55 1.53 -2.61 -6.80
N ILE A 56 2.77 -2.16 -6.69
CA ILE A 56 3.72 -2.58 -5.66
C ILE A 56 3.99 -1.42 -4.71
N VAL A 57 3.71 -1.60 -3.42
CA VAL A 57 4.12 -0.69 -2.36
C VAL A 57 5.62 -0.85 -2.12
N THR A 58 6.36 0.20 -2.43
CA THR A 58 7.82 0.25 -2.27
C THR A 58 8.23 0.86 -0.93
N ALA A 59 7.38 1.69 -0.34
CA ALA A 59 7.57 2.25 0.99
C ALA A 59 6.21 2.46 1.67
N ILE A 60 6.15 2.27 2.98
CA ILE A 60 4.98 2.54 3.80
C ILE A 60 5.42 2.92 5.20
N GLU A 61 4.73 3.89 5.77
CA GLU A 61 5.06 4.50 7.05
C GLU A 61 3.75 4.87 7.75
N VAL A 62 3.67 4.65 9.07
CA VAL A 62 2.50 5.10 9.83
C VAL A 62 2.49 6.62 9.87
N ALA A 63 1.42 7.21 9.35
CA ALA A 63 1.17 8.64 9.42
C ALA A 63 0.58 8.95 10.79
N LYS A 64 1.35 9.66 11.62
CA LYS A 64 0.91 10.18 12.91
C LYS A 64 -0.18 11.23 12.76
#